data_AF-A0A2N8MDU7-F1
#
_entry.id   AF-A0A2N8MDU7-F1
#
_cell.length_a   1.000
_cell.length_b   1.000
_cell.length_c   1.000
_cell.angle_alpha   90.00
_cell.angle_beta   90.00
_cell.angle_gamma   90.00
#
_symmetry.space_group_name_H-M   'P 1'
#
loop_
_entity.id
_entity.type
_entity.pdbx_description
1 polymer ?
#
loop_
_entity_poly.entity_id
_entity_poly.type
_entity_poly.pdbx_seq_one_letter_code
_entity_poly.pdbx_strand_id
1 'polypeptide(L)'
;MPDLKNLRAQIMAAIAAAHAAQDEASLEAVRVAVLGKRGLITALLAGLGKMAPDERKERGAAINALKDEVTEALAARRAVLKEAALEARIKAETADVTLPVAPHGIEAGRIHPVSQVMDELAVIFADMGFAIAEGPDIETDDYNFTKLNFPPDHPARDMHDTFFFNPGPDGTRKVLRTHTSPVQVRTMLTQKPPIRVICPGRTYRCDSDQTHTPMFHQVEGLVIDRSAHLGHLKWILEESCKAFFEVPDVKMRFRPSYFPFTEPSMEVDIQCSRKGGEMRFGEGEDWLEILGCGMVHPNVLRNCGLDPGIYQGFAWGVGVDRLAMLKYGMPDLRAFFEADIRWLKHYGFRPLDIPSLIGGMSER
;
A
#
# COMPACT_ATOMS: atom_id res chain seq x y z
N MET A 1 -60.91 16.76 -56.80
CA MET A 1 -59.51 16.42 -56.41
C MET A 1 -59.39 15.01 -55.80
N PRO A 2 -59.62 13.92 -56.56
CA PRO A 2 -59.51 12.54 -56.03
C PRO A 2 -58.05 12.07 -55.88
N ASP A 3 -57.15 12.63 -56.69
CA ASP A 3 -55.76 12.18 -56.86
C ASP A 3 -54.88 12.45 -55.62
N LEU A 4 -54.92 13.67 -55.07
CA LEU A 4 -54.20 14.03 -53.84
C LEU A 4 -54.69 13.26 -52.61
N LYS A 5 -56.00 12.95 -52.52
CA LYS A 5 -56.55 12.14 -51.43
C LYS A 5 -56.06 10.70 -51.49
N ASN A 6 -55.99 10.12 -52.69
CA ASN A 6 -55.48 8.77 -52.89
C ASN A 6 -53.98 8.68 -52.60
N LEU A 7 -53.20 9.67 -53.08
CA LEU A 7 -51.77 9.76 -52.78
C LEU A 7 -51.49 9.90 -51.27
N ARG A 8 -52.24 10.77 -50.57
CA ARG A 8 -52.16 10.88 -49.11
C ARG A 8 -52.41 9.54 -48.42
N ALA A 9 -53.47 8.82 -48.81
CA ALA A 9 -53.80 7.54 -48.23
C ALA A 9 -52.69 6.50 -48.45
N GLN A 10 -52.09 6.46 -49.64
CA GLN A 10 -50.97 5.56 -49.95
C GLN A 10 -49.73 5.88 -49.12
N ILE A 11 -49.35 7.17 -49.01
CA ILE A 11 -48.19 7.58 -48.21
C ILE A 11 -48.40 7.26 -46.73
N MET A 12 -49.57 7.60 -46.18
CA MET A 12 -49.88 7.32 -44.78
C MET A 12 -49.95 5.82 -44.49
N ALA A 13 -50.44 5.01 -45.43
CA ALA A 13 -50.41 3.55 -45.33
C ALA A 13 -48.97 3.00 -45.35
N ALA A 14 -48.08 3.53 -46.20
CA ALA A 14 -46.68 3.12 -46.25
C ALA A 14 -45.92 3.50 -44.95
N ILE A 15 -46.18 4.69 -44.40
CA ILE A 15 -45.64 5.12 -43.09
C ILE A 15 -46.14 4.19 -41.97
N ALA A 16 -47.42 3.84 -41.97
CA ALA A 16 -48.00 2.92 -40.99
C ALA A 16 -47.42 1.50 -41.12
N ALA A 17 -47.20 1.01 -42.33
CA ALA A 17 -46.61 -0.30 -42.60
C ALA A 17 -45.14 -0.38 -42.12
N ALA A 18 -44.32 0.63 -42.42
CA ALA A 18 -42.95 0.71 -41.94
C ALA A 18 -42.88 0.74 -40.40
N HIS A 19 -43.82 1.44 -39.76
CA HIS A 19 -43.93 1.47 -38.31
C HIS A 19 -44.33 0.11 -37.72
N ALA A 20 -45.32 -0.57 -38.31
CA ALA A 20 -45.76 -1.89 -37.86
C ALA A 20 -44.65 -2.96 -38.00
N ALA A 21 -43.78 -2.83 -39.00
CA ALA A 21 -42.61 -3.68 -39.20
C ALA A 21 -41.43 -3.37 -38.27
N GLN A 22 -41.52 -2.29 -37.47
CA GLN A 22 -40.42 -1.76 -36.65
C GLN A 22 -39.12 -1.51 -37.42
N ASP A 23 -39.22 -1.16 -38.70
CA ASP A 23 -38.08 -1.07 -39.61
C ASP A 23 -37.76 0.40 -39.93
N GLU A 24 -36.68 0.91 -39.33
CA GLU A 24 -36.20 2.28 -39.57
C GLU A 24 -35.71 2.46 -41.02
N ALA A 25 -35.16 1.43 -41.65
CA ALA A 25 -34.71 1.50 -43.04
C ALA A 25 -35.90 1.61 -44.00
N SER A 26 -36.98 0.89 -43.74
CA SER A 26 -38.24 1.04 -44.48
C SER A 26 -38.86 2.42 -44.31
N LEU A 27 -38.82 3.00 -43.10
CA LEU A 27 -39.34 4.37 -42.88
C LEU A 27 -38.51 5.41 -43.63
N GLU A 28 -37.18 5.25 -43.67
CA GLU A 28 -36.28 6.13 -44.43
C GLU A 28 -36.49 5.98 -45.95
N ALA A 29 -36.73 4.76 -46.44
CA ALA A 29 -37.09 4.53 -47.84
C ALA A 29 -38.37 5.27 -48.23
N VAL A 30 -39.40 5.27 -47.36
CA VAL A 30 -40.64 6.06 -47.55
C VAL A 30 -40.34 7.56 -47.57
N ARG A 31 -39.51 8.07 -46.64
CA ARG A 31 -39.10 9.49 -46.63
C ARG A 31 -38.43 9.89 -47.94
N VAL A 32 -37.48 9.08 -48.42
CA VAL A 32 -36.76 9.34 -49.68
C VAL A 32 -37.70 9.30 -50.89
N ALA A 33 -38.60 8.31 -50.95
CA ALA A 33 -39.57 8.16 -52.05
C ALA A 33 -40.58 9.31 -52.12
N VAL A 34 -40.92 9.92 -50.98
CA VAL A 34 -41.97 10.96 -50.91
C VAL A 34 -41.40 12.37 -50.90
N LEU A 35 -40.37 12.63 -50.09
CA LEU A 35 -39.78 13.96 -49.84
C LEU A 35 -38.37 14.15 -50.46
N GLY A 36 -37.81 13.11 -51.08
CA GLY A 36 -36.49 13.19 -51.72
C GLY A 36 -36.45 14.14 -52.94
N LYS A 37 -35.26 14.33 -53.52
CA LYS A 37 -35.04 15.22 -54.67
C LYS A 37 -35.91 14.88 -55.90
N ARG A 38 -36.25 13.59 -56.06
CA ARG A 38 -37.17 13.08 -57.10
C ARG A 38 -38.46 12.49 -56.49
N GLY A 39 -38.77 12.85 -55.25
CA GLY A 39 -39.89 12.28 -54.50
C GLY A 39 -41.24 12.74 -55.05
N LEU A 40 -42.28 11.97 -54.75
CA LEU A 40 -43.64 12.20 -55.27
C LEU A 40 -44.16 13.62 -54.97
N ILE A 41 -43.97 14.12 -53.73
CA ILE A 41 -44.41 15.47 -53.35
C ILE A 41 -43.52 16.54 -53.99
N THR A 42 -42.21 16.30 -54.10
CA THR A 42 -41.27 17.20 -54.77
C THR A 42 -41.59 17.35 -56.26
N ALA A 43 -41.98 16.26 -56.94
CA ALA A 43 -42.42 16.28 -58.33
C ALA A 43 -43.73 17.07 -58.53
N LEU A 44 -44.68 16.93 -57.60
CA LEU A 44 -45.93 17.70 -57.60
C LEU A 44 -45.67 19.21 -57.43
N LEU A 45 -44.76 19.59 -56.52
CA LEU A 45 -44.33 20.98 -56.32
C LEU A 45 -43.65 21.56 -57.58
N ALA A 46 -42.80 20.78 -58.26
CA ALA A 46 -42.17 21.21 -59.51
C ALA A 46 -43.19 21.41 -60.66
N GLY A 47 -44.30 20.65 -60.65
CA GLY A 47 -45.39 20.78 -61.62
C GLY A 47 -46.19 22.08 -61.52
N LEU A 48 -46.19 22.74 -60.36
CA LEU A 48 -46.90 24.02 -60.15
C LEU A 48 -46.38 25.15 -61.05
N GLY A 49 -45.13 25.05 -61.51
CA GLY A 49 -44.48 25.99 -62.43
C GLY A 49 -45.22 26.19 -63.76
N LYS A 50 -46.09 25.24 -64.15
CA LYS A 50 -46.80 25.22 -65.44
C LYS A 50 -48.28 25.63 -65.38
N MET A 51 -48.79 25.99 -64.20
CA MET A 51 -50.22 26.27 -63.97
C MET A 51 -50.56 27.77 -63.97
N ALA A 52 -51.83 28.09 -64.26
CA ALA A 52 -52.36 29.46 -64.16
C ALA A 52 -52.34 29.97 -62.71
N PRO A 53 -52.29 31.29 -62.47
CA PRO A 53 -52.07 31.88 -61.13
C PRO A 53 -53.07 31.43 -60.06
N ASP A 54 -54.36 31.38 -60.39
CA ASP A 54 -55.42 31.00 -59.45
C ASP A 54 -55.39 29.49 -59.13
N GLU A 55 -55.20 28.65 -60.14
CA GLU A 55 -55.06 27.19 -59.97
C GLU A 55 -53.79 26.85 -59.18
N ARG A 56 -52.69 27.57 -59.43
CA ARG A 56 -51.42 27.41 -58.69
C ARG A 56 -51.60 27.71 -57.20
N LYS A 57 -52.40 28.71 -56.84
CA LYS A 57 -52.62 29.11 -55.44
C LYS A 57 -53.36 28.03 -54.66
N GLU A 58 -54.42 27.47 -55.23
CA GLU A 58 -55.23 26.43 -54.59
C GLU A 58 -54.48 25.09 -54.53
N ARG A 59 -53.87 24.64 -55.64
CA ARG A 59 -53.09 23.39 -55.67
C ARG A 59 -51.81 23.48 -54.83
N GLY A 60 -51.14 24.63 -54.83
CA GLY A 60 -49.92 24.83 -54.04
C GLY A 60 -50.19 24.76 -52.54
N ALA A 61 -51.28 25.37 -52.07
CA ALA A 61 -51.70 25.27 -50.67
C ALA A 61 -52.00 23.81 -50.27
N ALA A 62 -52.72 23.07 -51.11
CA ALA A 62 -53.05 21.67 -50.85
C ALA A 62 -51.81 20.74 -50.82
N ILE A 63 -50.83 20.96 -51.71
CA ILE A 63 -49.59 20.16 -51.75
C ILE A 63 -48.68 20.49 -50.55
N ASN A 64 -48.59 21.76 -50.15
CA ASN A 64 -47.82 22.14 -48.95
C ASN A 64 -48.44 21.56 -47.68
N ALA A 65 -49.77 21.62 -47.54
CA ALA A 65 -50.46 21.00 -46.41
C ALA A 65 -50.20 19.48 -46.33
N LEU A 66 -50.22 18.78 -47.47
CA LEU A 66 -49.86 17.35 -47.54
C LEU A 66 -48.39 17.11 -47.17
N LYS A 67 -47.47 17.96 -47.64
CA LYS A 67 -46.05 17.87 -47.31
C LYS A 67 -45.82 18.00 -45.81
N ASP A 68 -46.44 18.98 -45.18
CA ASP A 68 -46.29 19.25 -43.76
C ASP A 68 -46.85 18.07 -42.94
N GLU A 69 -48.04 17.60 -43.29
CA GLU A 69 -48.66 16.42 -42.66
C GLU A 69 -47.77 15.16 -42.76
N VAL A 70 -47.23 14.87 -43.95
CA VAL A 70 -46.35 13.72 -44.17
C VAL A 70 -45.03 13.88 -43.41
N THR A 71 -44.49 15.08 -43.36
CA THR A 71 -43.24 15.38 -42.63
C THR A 71 -43.45 15.16 -41.14
N GLU A 72 -44.55 15.64 -40.59
CA GLU A 72 -44.92 15.46 -39.18
C GLU A 72 -45.16 13.97 -38.87
N ALA A 73 -45.88 13.25 -39.73
CA ALA A 73 -46.13 11.82 -39.58
C ALA A 73 -44.82 11.00 -39.59
N LEU A 74 -43.90 11.28 -40.51
CA LEU A 74 -42.59 10.63 -40.57
C LEU A 74 -41.75 10.93 -39.33
N ALA A 75 -41.72 12.19 -38.89
CA ALA A 75 -40.98 12.61 -37.69
C ALA A 75 -41.52 11.90 -36.43
N ALA A 76 -42.85 11.87 -36.27
CA ALA A 76 -43.51 11.19 -35.16
C ALA A 76 -43.18 9.69 -35.15
N ARG A 77 -43.26 9.01 -36.30
CA ARG A 77 -42.95 7.57 -36.37
C ARG A 77 -41.46 7.28 -36.14
N ARG A 78 -40.58 8.13 -36.64
CA ARG A 78 -39.14 8.01 -36.41
C ARG A 78 -38.79 8.12 -34.92
N ALA A 79 -39.41 9.05 -34.21
CA ALA A 79 -39.20 9.20 -32.78
C ALA A 79 -39.58 7.93 -32.01
N VAL A 80 -40.71 7.31 -32.35
CA VAL A 80 -41.16 6.06 -31.70
C VAL A 80 -40.21 4.89 -31.98
N LEU A 81 -39.76 4.72 -33.23
CA LEU A 81 -38.81 3.65 -33.58
C LEU A 81 -37.47 3.83 -32.88
N LYS A 82 -36.98 5.09 -32.78
CA LYS A 82 -35.74 5.40 -32.09
C LYS A 82 -35.82 5.08 -30.59
N GLU A 83 -36.93 5.43 -29.94
CA GLU A 83 -37.16 5.12 -28.54
C GLU A 83 -37.21 3.61 -28.30
N ALA A 84 -37.93 2.87 -29.15
CA ALA A 84 -38.00 1.41 -29.07
C ALA A 84 -36.63 0.75 -29.27
N ALA A 85 -35.82 1.25 -30.22
CA ALA A 85 -34.47 0.77 -30.46
C ALA A 85 -33.53 1.07 -29.27
N LEU A 86 -33.66 2.25 -28.66
CA LEU A 86 -32.90 2.62 -27.46
C LEU A 86 -33.26 1.71 -26.27
N GLU A 87 -34.55 1.51 -26.01
CA GLU A 87 -35.03 0.65 -24.93
C GLU A 87 -34.58 -0.81 -25.13
N ALA A 88 -34.65 -1.32 -26.36
CA ALA A 88 -34.14 -2.65 -26.70
C ALA A 88 -32.63 -2.75 -26.46
N ARG A 89 -31.87 -1.72 -26.82
CA ARG A 89 -30.42 -1.67 -26.58
C ARG A 89 -30.10 -1.60 -25.09
N ILE A 90 -30.80 -0.78 -24.31
CA ILE A 90 -30.64 -0.71 -22.85
C ILE A 90 -30.88 -2.08 -22.21
N LYS A 91 -31.95 -2.78 -22.62
CA LYS A 91 -32.23 -4.15 -22.13
C LYS A 91 -31.14 -5.15 -22.51
N ALA A 92 -30.65 -5.09 -23.75
CA ALA A 92 -29.60 -5.98 -24.22
C ALA A 92 -28.23 -5.70 -23.57
N GLU A 93 -27.93 -4.45 -23.26
CA GLU A 93 -26.67 -4.01 -22.63
C GLU A 93 -26.77 -3.93 -21.09
N THR A 94 -27.90 -4.34 -20.51
CA THR A 94 -28.03 -4.44 -19.05
C THR A 94 -27.05 -5.48 -18.51
N ALA A 95 -26.09 -5.02 -17.71
CA ALA A 95 -25.18 -5.87 -16.98
C ALA A 95 -25.61 -5.99 -15.51
N ASP A 96 -25.30 -7.13 -14.89
CA ASP A 96 -25.43 -7.28 -13.45
C ASP A 96 -24.29 -6.53 -12.74
N VAL A 97 -24.61 -5.33 -12.25
CA VAL A 97 -23.68 -4.45 -11.51
C VAL A 97 -23.33 -5.00 -10.12
N THR A 98 -23.95 -6.11 -9.69
CA THR A 98 -23.64 -6.77 -8.41
C THR A 98 -22.59 -7.86 -8.55
N LEU A 99 -22.20 -8.23 -9.78
CA LEU A 99 -21.16 -9.22 -10.01
C LEU A 99 -19.84 -8.74 -9.39
N PRO A 100 -19.14 -9.61 -8.64
CA PRO A 100 -17.85 -9.27 -8.08
C PRO A 100 -16.85 -9.03 -9.21
N VAL A 101 -16.15 -7.89 -9.15
CA VAL A 101 -15.03 -7.62 -10.05
C VAL A 101 -13.87 -8.51 -9.65
N ALA A 102 -13.14 -9.04 -10.63
CA ALA A 102 -11.92 -9.79 -10.34
C ALA A 102 -10.94 -8.87 -9.59
N PRO A 103 -10.48 -9.26 -8.38
CA PRO A 103 -9.64 -8.39 -7.57
C PRO A 103 -8.35 -8.07 -8.31
N HIS A 104 -7.97 -6.80 -8.32
CA HIS A 104 -6.75 -6.38 -8.99
C HIS A 104 -5.53 -6.90 -8.21
N GLY A 105 -4.38 -7.11 -8.88
CA GLY A 105 -3.17 -7.59 -8.21
C GLY A 105 -2.71 -6.71 -7.04
N ILE A 106 -2.97 -5.40 -7.13
CA ILE A 106 -2.73 -4.43 -6.04
C ILE A 106 -3.61 -4.71 -4.81
N GLU A 107 -4.85 -5.13 -5.01
CA GLU A 107 -5.79 -5.44 -3.92
C GLU A 107 -5.53 -6.82 -3.29
N ALA A 108 -4.94 -7.74 -4.06
CA ALA A 108 -4.62 -9.09 -3.61
C ALA A 108 -3.23 -9.21 -2.98
N GLY A 109 -2.29 -8.38 -3.39
CA GLY A 109 -0.92 -8.34 -2.87
C GLY A 109 -0.88 -7.98 -1.39
N ARG A 110 0.09 -8.55 -0.67
CA ARG A 110 0.29 -8.29 0.75
C ARG A 110 1.76 -8.15 1.08
N ILE A 111 2.10 -7.12 1.85
CA ILE A 111 3.41 -6.90 2.45
C ILE A 111 3.49 -7.69 3.75
N HIS A 112 4.64 -8.32 3.97
CA HIS A 112 4.88 -9.11 5.16
C HIS A 112 4.92 -8.20 6.41
N PRO A 113 4.32 -8.61 7.55
CA PRO A 113 4.29 -7.77 8.76
C PRO A 113 5.66 -7.31 9.26
N VAL A 114 6.69 -8.14 9.12
CA VAL A 114 8.07 -7.75 9.46
C VAL A 114 8.56 -6.60 8.57
N SER A 115 8.29 -6.65 7.26
CA SER A 115 8.66 -5.58 6.34
C SER A 115 7.90 -4.30 6.69
N GLN A 116 6.62 -4.40 7.03
CA GLN A 116 5.83 -3.27 7.49
C GLN A 116 6.47 -2.62 8.73
N VAL A 117 6.81 -3.40 9.76
CA VAL A 117 7.44 -2.87 10.98
C VAL A 117 8.82 -2.27 10.68
N MET A 118 9.60 -2.86 9.78
CA MET A 118 10.87 -2.26 9.34
C MET A 118 10.66 -0.88 8.73
N ASP A 119 9.68 -0.75 7.83
CA ASP A 119 9.36 0.52 7.16
C ASP A 119 8.81 1.55 8.16
N GLU A 120 7.97 1.13 9.10
CA GLU A 120 7.47 1.98 10.19
C GLU A 120 8.62 2.54 11.04
N LEU A 121 9.53 1.68 11.49
CA LEU A 121 10.69 2.10 12.27
C LEU A 121 11.60 3.01 11.44
N ALA A 122 11.81 2.70 10.16
CA ALA A 122 12.59 3.54 9.25
C ALA A 122 11.99 4.95 9.13
N VAL A 123 10.68 5.08 8.96
CA VAL A 123 9.98 6.38 8.88
C VAL A 123 10.13 7.17 10.18
N ILE A 124 9.89 6.52 11.34
CA ILE A 124 10.00 7.16 12.65
C ILE A 124 11.40 7.73 12.87
N PHE A 125 12.42 6.90 12.66
CA PHE A 125 13.80 7.31 12.93
C PHE A 125 14.34 8.26 11.85
N ALA A 126 13.88 8.16 10.60
CA ALA A 126 14.22 9.14 9.55
C ALA A 126 13.72 10.55 9.91
N ASP A 127 12.52 10.68 10.47
CA ASP A 127 11.99 11.97 10.95
C ASP A 127 12.85 12.56 12.08
N MET A 128 13.43 11.70 12.93
CA MET A 128 14.40 12.09 13.96
C MET A 128 15.83 12.34 13.42
N GLY A 129 16.04 12.24 12.10
CA GLY A 129 17.32 12.51 11.43
C GLY A 129 18.32 11.35 11.44
N PHE A 130 17.85 10.11 11.59
CA PHE A 130 18.68 8.92 11.45
C PHE A 130 18.81 8.50 10.00
N ALA A 131 20.01 8.07 9.60
CA ALA A 131 20.23 7.37 8.34
C ALA A 131 20.10 5.85 8.52
N ILE A 132 19.81 5.14 7.43
CA ILE A 132 19.85 3.66 7.43
C ILE A 132 21.27 3.22 7.07
N ALA A 133 21.82 2.31 7.89
CA ALA A 133 23.08 1.64 7.63
C ALA A 133 22.84 0.13 7.49
N GLU A 134 23.45 -0.49 6.49
CA GLU A 134 23.33 -1.92 6.22
C GLU A 134 24.70 -2.60 6.28
N GLY A 135 24.69 -3.91 6.51
CA GLY A 135 25.89 -4.73 6.47
C GLY A 135 25.60 -6.21 6.28
N PRO A 136 26.65 -7.01 6.08
CA PRO A 136 26.50 -8.42 5.70
C PRO A 136 25.89 -9.26 6.83
N ASP A 137 25.22 -10.35 6.46
CA ASP A 137 24.74 -11.36 7.41
C ASP A 137 25.86 -12.27 7.93
N ILE A 138 26.89 -12.51 7.09
CA ILE A 138 28.08 -13.29 7.45
C ILE A 138 29.16 -12.32 7.91
N GLU A 139 29.56 -12.45 9.17
CA GLU A 139 30.54 -11.60 9.83
C GLU A 139 31.79 -12.36 10.28
N THR A 140 32.80 -11.61 10.69
CA THR A 140 33.94 -12.17 11.44
C THR A 140 33.69 -12.06 12.95
N ASP A 141 34.35 -12.90 13.75
CA ASP A 141 34.37 -12.76 15.21
C ASP A 141 34.77 -11.34 15.65
N ASP A 142 35.71 -10.73 14.93
CA ASP A 142 36.21 -9.40 15.26
C ASP A 142 35.10 -8.33 15.25
N TYR A 143 34.29 -8.29 14.19
CA TYR A 143 33.17 -7.36 14.07
C TYR A 143 31.98 -7.75 14.95
N ASN A 144 31.68 -9.05 15.09
CA ASN A 144 30.52 -9.52 15.85
C ASN A 144 30.73 -9.53 17.36
N PHE A 145 31.97 -9.59 17.86
CA PHE A 145 32.21 -9.73 19.29
C PHE A 145 33.37 -8.85 19.77
N THR A 146 34.56 -8.99 19.18
CA THR A 146 35.78 -8.39 19.77
C THR A 146 35.74 -6.87 19.79
N LYS A 147 35.35 -6.22 18.68
CA LYS A 147 35.19 -4.75 18.64
C LYS A 147 34.06 -4.25 19.54
N LEU A 148 33.09 -5.10 19.84
CA LEU A 148 31.98 -4.88 20.77
C LEU A 148 32.31 -5.26 22.22
N ASN A 149 33.59 -5.39 22.55
CA ASN A 149 34.07 -5.57 23.92
C ASN A 149 33.58 -6.87 24.60
N PHE A 150 33.16 -7.87 23.83
CA PHE A 150 32.91 -9.20 24.37
C PHE A 150 34.25 -9.85 24.74
N PRO A 151 34.41 -10.41 25.94
CA PRO A 151 35.60 -11.19 26.27
C PRO A 151 35.62 -12.53 25.51
N PRO A 152 36.81 -13.15 25.29
CA PRO A 152 36.92 -14.40 24.52
C PRO A 152 36.13 -15.58 25.08
N ASP A 153 35.93 -15.62 26.39
CA ASP A 153 35.20 -16.64 27.15
C ASP A 153 33.73 -16.27 27.39
N HIS A 154 33.21 -15.24 26.73
CA HIS A 154 31.82 -14.82 26.88
C HIS A 154 30.84 -15.92 26.37
N PRO A 155 29.76 -16.25 27.10
CA PRO A 155 28.78 -17.26 26.67
C PRO A 155 28.20 -17.04 25.27
N ALA A 156 27.94 -15.78 24.89
CA ALA A 156 27.48 -15.45 23.53
C ALA A 156 28.44 -15.88 22.40
N ARG A 157 29.72 -16.15 22.69
CA ARG A 157 30.71 -16.69 21.74
C ARG A 157 30.73 -18.22 21.72
N ASP A 158 29.92 -18.89 22.54
CA ASP A 158 29.82 -20.34 22.59
C ASP A 158 29.10 -20.88 21.33
N MET A 159 29.49 -22.09 20.92
CA MET A 159 28.90 -22.83 19.80
C MET A 159 27.44 -23.21 20.03
N HIS A 160 26.97 -23.17 21.27
CA HIS A 160 25.58 -23.40 21.61
C HIS A 160 24.65 -22.24 21.22
N ASP A 161 25.16 -21.01 21.13
CA ASP A 161 24.35 -19.81 20.85
C ASP A 161 24.55 -19.24 19.44
N THR A 162 25.73 -19.47 18.84
CA THR A 162 26.13 -18.84 17.57
C THR A 162 26.38 -19.87 16.46
N PHE A 163 25.89 -19.56 15.25
CA PHE A 163 26.23 -20.34 14.06
C PHE A 163 27.62 -19.97 13.52
N PHE A 164 28.55 -20.91 13.61
CA PHE A 164 29.90 -20.77 13.09
C PHE A 164 30.10 -21.53 11.78
N PHE A 165 30.80 -20.91 10.83
CA PHE A 165 31.28 -21.58 9.63
C PHE A 165 32.49 -22.48 9.92
N ASN A 166 32.84 -23.32 8.94
CA ASN A 166 34.10 -24.06 8.95
C ASN A 166 35.29 -23.08 8.99
N PRO A 167 36.39 -23.43 9.68
CA PRO A 167 37.59 -22.61 9.71
C PRO A 167 38.12 -22.32 8.30
N GLY A 168 38.52 -21.08 8.06
CA GLY A 168 39.24 -20.68 6.87
C GLY A 168 40.70 -21.15 6.88
N PRO A 169 41.46 -20.89 5.78
CA PRO A 169 42.86 -21.29 5.67
C PRO A 169 43.78 -20.73 6.77
N ASP A 170 43.41 -19.61 7.37
CA ASP A 170 44.12 -18.92 8.46
C ASP A 170 43.66 -19.37 9.86
N GLY A 171 42.77 -20.37 9.95
CA GLY A 171 42.18 -20.86 11.20
C GLY A 171 41.07 -19.98 11.76
N THR A 172 40.74 -18.85 11.13
CA THR A 172 39.64 -17.99 11.58
C THR A 172 38.28 -18.58 11.19
N ARG A 173 37.26 -18.37 12.01
CA ARG A 173 35.88 -18.80 11.73
C ARG A 173 35.02 -17.57 11.48
N LYS A 174 34.29 -17.59 10.38
CA LYS A 174 33.18 -16.65 10.17
C LYS A 174 31.97 -17.09 10.98
N VAL A 175 31.06 -16.16 11.25
CA VAL A 175 29.81 -16.38 11.97
C VAL A 175 28.64 -15.84 11.17
N LEU A 176 27.45 -16.39 11.37
CA LEU A 176 26.23 -15.63 11.10
C LEU A 176 26.04 -14.62 12.24
N ARG A 177 25.79 -13.36 11.91
CA ARG A 177 25.69 -12.30 12.93
C ARG A 177 24.57 -12.57 13.92
N THR A 178 24.84 -12.40 15.21
CA THR A 178 23.88 -12.66 16.31
C THR A 178 23.02 -11.45 16.68
N HIS A 179 23.42 -10.30 16.16
CA HIS A 179 22.84 -8.97 16.32
C HIS A 179 23.34 -8.08 15.17
N THR A 180 22.74 -6.91 14.97
CA THR A 180 23.11 -5.94 13.92
C THR A 180 24.23 -4.97 14.33
N SER A 181 24.75 -5.09 15.56
CA SER A 181 25.89 -4.32 16.08
C SER A 181 27.16 -4.30 15.21
N PRO A 182 27.51 -5.34 14.40
CA PRO A 182 28.62 -5.25 13.44
C PRO A 182 28.51 -4.05 12.50
N VAL A 183 27.29 -3.67 12.11
CA VAL A 183 27.03 -2.51 11.25
C VAL A 183 27.37 -1.21 11.96
N GLN A 184 27.10 -1.12 13.27
CA GLN A 184 27.49 0.02 14.10
C GLN A 184 29.02 0.21 14.10
N VAL A 185 29.76 -0.88 14.30
CA VAL A 185 31.23 -0.89 14.26
C VAL A 185 31.76 -0.46 12.90
N ARG A 186 31.22 -1.02 11.81
CA ARG A 186 31.59 -0.64 10.44
C ARG A 186 31.31 0.84 10.15
N THR A 187 30.19 1.36 10.65
CA THR A 187 29.83 2.77 10.51
C THR A 187 30.84 3.65 11.23
N MET A 188 31.19 3.35 12.49
CA MET A 188 32.18 4.12 13.25
C MET A 188 33.59 4.07 12.65
N LEU A 189 33.96 2.97 11.97
CA LEU A 189 35.26 2.84 11.30
C LEU A 189 35.34 3.59 9.96
N THR A 190 34.20 3.84 9.31
CA THR A 190 34.15 4.43 7.96
C THR A 190 33.68 5.89 7.96
N GLN A 191 33.02 6.34 9.01
CA GLN A 191 32.46 7.67 9.14
C GLN A 191 33.00 8.38 10.38
N LYS A 192 33.10 9.72 10.32
CA LYS A 192 33.47 10.54 11.48
C LYS A 192 32.20 11.07 12.16
N PRO A 193 32.16 11.16 13.50
CA PRO A 193 31.05 11.79 14.22
C PRO A 193 30.76 13.24 13.74
N PRO A 194 29.49 13.70 13.80
CA PRO A 194 28.35 13.03 14.41
C PRO A 194 27.79 11.89 13.56
N ILE A 195 27.46 10.76 14.21
CA ILE A 195 26.85 9.57 13.59
C ILE A 195 25.48 9.39 14.20
N ARG A 196 24.44 9.22 13.37
CA ARG A 196 23.08 8.84 13.78
C ARG A 196 22.54 7.85 12.76
N VAL A 197 22.55 6.58 13.11
CA VAL A 197 22.10 5.51 12.20
C VAL A 197 21.19 4.52 12.88
N ILE A 198 20.28 3.94 12.11
CA ILE A 198 19.62 2.68 12.44
C ILE A 198 20.15 1.57 11.51
N CYS A 199 20.22 0.37 12.05
CA CYS A 199 20.81 -0.80 11.43
C CYS A 199 19.77 -1.93 11.36
N PRO A 200 18.78 -1.86 10.45
CA PRO A 200 17.84 -2.95 10.25
C PRO A 200 18.55 -4.17 9.65
N GLY A 201 18.20 -5.37 10.09
CA GLY A 201 18.78 -6.57 9.52
C GLY A 201 18.29 -7.89 10.11
N ARG A 202 18.65 -8.97 9.40
CA ARG A 202 18.45 -10.35 9.87
C ARG A 202 19.55 -10.74 10.83
N THR A 203 19.19 -11.48 11.86
CA THR A 203 20.10 -11.97 12.90
C THR A 203 19.84 -13.44 13.16
N TYR A 204 20.85 -14.15 13.62
CA TYR A 204 20.85 -15.61 13.67
C TYR A 204 21.33 -16.10 15.03
N ARG A 205 20.60 -17.03 15.64
CA ARG A 205 20.95 -17.66 16.91
C ARG A 205 20.59 -19.14 16.87
N CYS A 206 21.37 -19.98 17.53
CA CYS A 206 21.10 -21.41 17.58
C CYS A 206 20.02 -21.75 18.62
N ASP A 207 18.85 -21.14 18.47
CA ASP A 207 17.68 -21.33 19.34
C ASP A 207 16.40 -21.45 18.49
N SER A 208 15.46 -22.30 18.90
CA SER A 208 14.23 -22.58 18.15
C SER A 208 13.13 -23.11 19.06
N ASP A 209 12.21 -22.25 19.46
CA ASP A 209 11.01 -22.58 20.22
C ASP A 209 9.78 -21.76 19.73
N GLN A 210 8.76 -21.56 20.56
CA GLN A 210 7.56 -20.78 20.19
C GLN A 210 7.81 -19.27 20.09
N THR A 211 8.79 -18.76 20.83
CA THR A 211 9.16 -17.33 20.94
C THR A 211 10.52 -17.01 20.33
N HIS A 212 11.29 -18.04 19.96
CA HIS A 212 12.62 -17.93 19.38
C HIS A 212 12.67 -18.69 18.06
N THR A 213 13.24 -18.05 17.05
CA THR A 213 13.50 -18.66 15.75
C THR A 213 14.97 -18.51 15.40
N PRO A 214 15.56 -19.48 14.65
CA PRO A 214 17.00 -19.48 14.40
C PRO A 214 17.45 -18.32 13.51
N MET A 215 16.51 -17.70 12.79
CA MET A 215 16.65 -16.41 12.15
C MET A 215 15.48 -15.53 12.59
N PHE A 216 15.78 -14.29 12.93
CA PHE A 216 14.81 -13.24 13.23
C PHE A 216 15.37 -11.89 12.77
N HIS A 217 14.68 -10.80 13.05
CA HIS A 217 15.03 -9.48 12.59
C HIS A 217 15.23 -8.53 13.78
N GLN A 218 16.25 -7.69 13.68
CA GLN A 218 16.51 -6.63 14.64
C GLN A 218 16.66 -5.29 13.92
N VAL A 219 16.31 -4.24 14.65
CA VAL A 219 16.77 -2.90 14.36
C VAL A 219 17.56 -2.44 15.57
N GLU A 220 18.78 -2.01 15.32
CA GLU A 220 19.58 -1.31 16.32
C GLU A 220 19.80 0.13 15.93
N GLY A 221 19.90 1.02 16.91
CA GLY A 221 20.28 2.40 16.68
C GLY A 221 21.61 2.72 17.32
N LEU A 222 22.33 3.68 16.71
CA LEU A 222 23.58 4.22 17.21
C LEU A 222 23.58 5.74 17.05
N VAL A 223 23.89 6.45 18.13
CA VAL A 223 24.26 7.86 18.10
C VAL A 223 25.64 8.04 18.70
N ILE A 224 26.56 8.64 17.95
CA ILE A 224 27.86 9.10 18.46
C ILE A 224 27.98 10.61 18.23
N ASP A 225 28.16 11.37 19.31
CA ASP A 225 28.28 12.83 19.30
C ASP A 225 29.12 13.29 20.50
N ARG A 226 29.55 14.55 20.51
CA ARG A 226 30.19 15.18 21.68
C ARG A 226 29.20 15.41 22.81
N SER A 227 27.92 15.62 22.49
CA SER A 227 26.85 15.95 23.46
C SER A 227 25.85 14.82 23.73
N ALA A 228 26.04 13.63 23.15
CA ALA A 228 25.13 12.51 23.35
C ALA A 228 25.11 12.08 24.84
N HIS A 229 23.94 11.89 25.44
CA HIS A 229 23.83 11.52 26.85
C HIS A 229 22.55 10.73 27.11
N LEU A 230 22.43 10.14 28.30
CA LEU A 230 21.30 9.27 28.66
C LEU A 230 19.92 9.94 28.48
N GLY A 231 19.80 11.25 28.77
CA GLY A 231 18.56 11.99 28.51
C GLY A 231 18.10 11.94 27.04
N HIS A 232 19.03 12.01 26.07
CA HIS A 232 18.71 11.90 24.65
C HIS A 232 18.24 10.49 24.30
N LEU A 233 18.92 9.45 24.82
CA LEU A 233 18.51 8.06 24.64
C LEU A 233 17.07 7.85 25.13
N LYS A 234 16.76 8.30 26.35
CA LYS A 234 15.42 8.14 26.94
C LYS A 234 14.35 8.82 26.09
N TRP A 235 14.59 10.05 25.64
CA TRP A 235 13.65 10.79 24.81
C TRP A 235 13.41 10.12 23.46
N ILE A 236 14.48 9.69 22.77
CA ILE A 236 14.36 8.99 21.47
C ILE A 236 13.54 7.71 21.59
N LEU A 237 13.80 6.92 22.64
CA LEU A 237 13.07 5.67 22.87
C LEU A 237 11.60 5.93 23.23
N GLU A 238 11.32 6.95 24.05
CA GLU A 238 9.95 7.33 24.42
C GLU A 238 9.15 7.79 23.20
N GLU A 239 9.68 8.72 22.41
CA GLU A 239 8.98 9.26 21.24
C GLU A 239 8.84 8.20 20.13
N SER A 240 9.86 7.37 19.92
CA SER A 240 9.76 6.28 18.94
C SER A 240 8.69 5.26 19.32
N CYS A 241 8.52 4.96 20.61
CA CYS A 241 7.47 4.05 21.07
C CYS A 241 6.07 4.69 20.98
N LYS A 242 5.92 5.97 21.33
CA LYS A 242 4.64 6.69 21.15
C LYS A 242 4.19 6.67 19.70
N ALA A 243 5.11 7.00 18.78
CA ALA A 243 4.84 6.98 17.34
C ALA A 243 4.54 5.56 16.85
N PHE A 244 5.36 4.57 17.21
CA PHE A 244 5.20 3.19 16.75
C PHE A 244 3.89 2.54 17.21
N PHE A 245 3.55 2.68 18.49
CA PHE A 245 2.31 2.12 19.04
C PHE A 245 1.08 3.03 18.86
N GLU A 246 1.26 4.21 18.26
CA GLU A 246 0.21 5.19 17.99
C GLU A 246 -0.59 5.58 19.25
N VAL A 247 0.14 5.78 20.36
CA VAL A 247 -0.44 6.19 21.65
C VAL A 247 0.09 7.57 22.04
N PRO A 248 -0.75 8.41 22.67
CA PRO A 248 -0.36 9.78 23.04
C PRO A 248 0.70 9.81 24.15
N ASP A 249 0.74 8.78 25.00
CA ASP A 249 1.71 8.67 26.07
C ASP A 249 2.11 7.20 26.32
N VAL A 250 3.37 7.00 26.69
CA VAL A 250 3.94 5.69 27.01
C VAL A 250 4.71 5.80 28.32
N LYS A 251 4.29 5.04 29.33
CA LYS A 251 5.11 4.88 30.53
C LYS A 251 6.20 3.85 30.27
N MET A 252 7.44 4.29 30.39
CA MET A 252 8.63 3.45 30.27
C MET A 252 9.30 3.20 31.61
N ARG A 253 9.76 1.98 31.84
CA ARG A 253 10.58 1.58 33.00
C ARG A 253 11.95 1.15 32.51
N PHE A 254 12.99 1.88 32.92
CA PHE A 254 14.39 1.57 32.64
C PHE A 254 14.97 0.79 33.81
N ARG A 255 15.34 -0.46 33.58
CA ARG A 255 15.96 -1.34 34.59
C ARG A 255 17.44 -1.50 34.26
N PRO A 256 18.36 -1.41 35.24
CA PRO A 256 19.75 -1.76 35.01
C PRO A 256 19.87 -3.18 34.46
N SER A 257 20.69 -3.35 33.43
CA SER A 257 21.06 -4.64 32.85
C SER A 257 22.56 -4.63 32.53
N TYR A 258 23.05 -5.62 31.79
CA TYR A 258 24.45 -5.71 31.40
C TYR A 258 24.59 -6.11 29.93
N PHE A 259 25.28 -5.27 29.17
CA PHE A 259 25.77 -5.61 27.83
C PHE A 259 27.26 -5.23 27.74
N PRO A 260 28.15 -6.10 27.23
CA PRO A 260 29.58 -5.82 27.18
C PRO A 260 29.96 -4.53 26.43
N PHE A 261 29.11 -4.09 25.49
CA PHE A 261 29.31 -2.93 24.63
C PHE A 261 28.67 -1.63 25.15
N THR A 262 27.98 -1.63 26.30
CA THR A 262 27.40 -0.40 26.88
C THR A 262 27.64 -0.27 28.39
N GLU A 263 27.81 0.96 28.87
CA GLU A 263 27.90 1.31 30.29
C GLU A 263 27.52 2.79 30.53
N PRO A 264 26.44 3.10 31.27
CA PRO A 264 25.48 2.17 31.87
C PRO A 264 24.60 1.44 30.84
N SER A 265 24.26 0.19 31.15
CA SER A 265 23.36 -0.68 30.38
C SER A 265 21.98 -0.78 31.03
N MET A 266 20.91 -0.80 30.21
CA MET A 266 19.53 -0.87 30.67
C MET A 266 18.65 -1.72 29.74
N GLU A 267 17.67 -2.39 30.32
CA GLU A 267 16.49 -2.92 29.63
C GLU A 267 15.32 -1.96 29.80
N VAL A 268 14.45 -1.92 28.80
CA VAL A 268 13.28 -1.04 28.80
C VAL A 268 12.01 -1.86 28.70
N ASP A 269 11.15 -1.65 29.68
CA ASP A 269 9.80 -2.18 29.70
C ASP A 269 8.79 -1.06 29.41
N ILE A 270 7.71 -1.40 28.71
CA ILE A 270 6.56 -0.51 28.49
C ILE A 270 5.36 -1.01 29.29
N GLN A 271 4.59 -0.06 29.83
CA GLN A 271 3.31 -0.33 30.47
C GLN A 271 2.27 -0.85 29.47
N CYS A 272 1.62 -1.95 29.82
CA CYS A 272 0.58 -2.56 29.00
C CYS A 272 -0.57 -3.17 29.82
N SER A 273 -1.67 -3.43 29.12
CA SER A 273 -2.86 -4.14 29.62
C SER A 273 -3.08 -5.40 28.79
N ARG A 274 -3.33 -6.52 29.48
CA ARG A 274 -3.60 -7.85 28.89
C ARG A 274 -5.08 -8.24 28.91
N LYS A 275 -5.99 -7.25 29.06
CA LYS A 275 -7.42 -7.52 29.27
C LYS A 275 -8.08 -8.05 27.99
N GLY A 276 -8.87 -9.12 28.12
CA GLY A 276 -9.68 -9.65 27.03
C GLY A 276 -8.89 -10.36 25.92
N GLY A 277 -7.62 -10.73 26.17
CA GLY A 277 -6.76 -11.34 25.15
C GLY A 277 -6.17 -10.35 24.15
N GLU A 278 -6.39 -9.05 24.35
CA GLU A 278 -5.80 -7.97 23.56
C GLU A 278 -4.68 -7.29 24.35
N MET A 279 -3.57 -6.97 23.69
CA MET A 279 -2.48 -6.18 24.26
C MET A 279 -2.72 -4.71 23.95
N ARG A 280 -2.83 -3.88 24.98
CA ARG A 280 -2.95 -2.42 24.84
C ARG A 280 -1.78 -1.72 25.52
N PHE A 281 -1.16 -0.78 24.81
CA PHE A 281 -0.03 0.00 25.30
C PHE A 281 -0.51 1.32 25.92
N GLY A 282 0.18 1.82 26.96
CA GLY A 282 -0.20 3.05 27.67
C GLY A 282 -1.34 2.89 28.68
N GLU A 283 -1.89 1.68 28.82
CA GLU A 283 -2.94 1.32 29.78
C GLU A 283 -2.47 0.18 30.69
N GLY A 284 -3.19 -0.07 31.80
CA GLY A 284 -2.95 -1.22 32.68
C GLY A 284 -1.84 -1.02 33.70
N GLU A 285 -1.41 -2.10 34.35
CA GLU A 285 -0.36 -2.08 35.38
C GLU A 285 0.77 -3.08 35.08
N ASP A 286 0.63 -3.87 34.02
CA ASP A 286 1.63 -4.86 33.62
C ASP A 286 2.79 -4.17 32.89
N TRP A 287 3.95 -4.80 32.95
CA TRP A 287 5.17 -4.35 32.28
C TRP A 287 5.62 -5.40 31.28
N LEU A 288 6.02 -4.94 30.11
CA LEU A 288 6.53 -5.80 29.05
C LEU A 288 7.87 -5.27 28.55
N GLU A 289 8.90 -6.10 28.66
CA GLU A 289 10.21 -5.82 28.06
C GLU A 289 10.08 -5.76 26.54
N ILE A 290 10.63 -4.69 25.96
CA ILE A 290 10.62 -4.45 24.51
C ILE A 290 12.02 -4.33 23.91
N LEU A 291 13.01 -3.78 24.63
CA LEU A 291 14.34 -3.52 24.07
C LEU A 291 15.45 -3.43 25.13
N GLY A 292 16.69 -3.58 24.67
CA GLY A 292 17.91 -3.29 25.42
C GLY A 292 18.59 -2.02 24.90
N CYS A 293 19.23 -1.25 25.79
CA CYS A 293 19.92 -0.01 25.43
C CYS A 293 21.04 0.36 26.42
N GLY A 294 21.83 1.36 26.08
CA GLY A 294 22.83 1.91 26.99
C GLY A 294 23.75 2.93 26.34
N MET A 295 24.61 3.54 27.16
CA MET A 295 25.67 4.42 26.67
C MET A 295 26.81 3.57 26.10
N VAL A 296 27.34 3.88 24.92
CA VAL A 296 28.39 3.08 24.26
C VAL A 296 29.63 3.02 25.14
N HIS A 297 30.13 1.80 25.39
CA HIS A 297 31.25 1.57 26.28
C HIS A 297 32.54 2.20 25.71
N PRO A 298 33.40 2.85 26.54
CA PRO A 298 34.62 3.52 26.05
C PRO A 298 35.59 2.61 25.27
N ASN A 299 35.64 1.31 25.57
CA ASN A 299 36.43 0.34 24.79
C ASN A 299 35.92 0.22 23.35
N VAL A 300 34.60 0.23 23.13
CA VAL A 300 34.01 0.11 21.79
C VAL A 300 34.38 1.33 20.94
N LEU A 301 34.33 2.53 21.53
CA LEU A 301 34.80 3.76 20.88
C LEU A 301 36.28 3.66 20.49
N ARG A 302 37.14 3.25 21.42
CA ARG A 302 38.58 3.03 21.16
C ARG A 302 38.83 1.99 20.07
N ASN A 303 38.10 0.87 20.10
CA ASN A 303 38.19 -0.20 19.09
C ASN A 303 37.80 0.26 17.68
N CYS A 304 37.07 1.37 17.58
CA CYS A 304 36.65 2.02 16.33
C CYS A 304 37.45 3.29 16.01
N GLY A 305 38.51 3.60 16.77
CA GLY A 305 39.37 4.76 16.51
C GLY A 305 38.80 6.10 16.99
N LEU A 306 37.79 6.08 17.88
CA LEU A 306 37.18 7.27 18.46
C LEU A 306 37.67 7.49 19.90
N ASP A 307 38.01 8.75 20.22
CA ASP A 307 38.46 9.13 21.56
C ASP A 307 37.27 9.33 22.51
N PRO A 308 37.11 8.50 23.57
CA PRO A 308 36.02 8.63 24.53
C PRO A 308 36.13 9.86 25.43
N GLY A 309 37.27 10.57 25.44
CA GLY A 309 37.39 11.87 26.08
C GLY A 309 36.76 13.02 25.27
N ILE A 310 36.47 12.78 23.99
CA ILE A 310 35.90 13.77 23.06
C ILE A 310 34.48 13.38 22.67
N TYR A 311 34.26 12.10 22.36
CA TYR A 311 33.01 11.58 21.86
C TYR A 311 32.38 10.62 22.87
N GLN A 312 31.06 10.62 22.88
CA GLN A 312 30.24 9.70 23.63
C GLN A 312 29.04 9.31 22.77
N GLY A 313 28.25 8.36 23.23
CA GLY A 313 27.15 7.88 22.42
C GLY A 313 26.26 6.92 23.17
N PHE A 314 25.16 6.57 22.55
CA PHE A 314 24.25 5.56 23.03
C PHE A 314 23.80 4.66 21.89
N ALA A 315 23.43 3.44 22.25
CA ALA A 315 22.90 2.45 21.34
C ALA A 315 21.72 1.74 21.96
N TRP A 316 20.88 1.16 21.12
CA TRP A 316 19.74 0.34 21.51
C TRP A 316 19.49 -0.73 20.46
N GLY A 317 18.77 -1.79 20.85
CA GLY A 317 18.40 -2.88 19.97
C GLY A 317 17.04 -3.43 20.31
N VAL A 318 16.21 -3.62 19.29
CA VAL A 318 14.85 -4.16 19.42
C VAL A 318 14.61 -5.28 18.40
N GLY A 319 13.88 -6.31 18.83
CA GLY A 319 13.41 -7.39 17.95
C GLY A 319 12.18 -6.97 17.16
N VAL A 320 12.30 -6.94 15.84
CA VAL A 320 11.25 -6.48 14.91
C VAL A 320 10.06 -7.43 14.92
N ASP A 321 10.33 -8.73 14.91
CA ASP A 321 9.30 -9.76 14.85
C ASP A 321 8.44 -9.72 16.14
N ARG A 322 9.08 -9.49 17.30
CA ARG A 322 8.37 -9.30 18.57
C ARG A 322 7.54 -8.02 18.56
N LEU A 323 8.05 -6.92 18.02
CA LEU A 323 7.25 -5.70 17.85
C LEU A 323 6.02 -5.95 16.96
N ALA A 324 6.18 -6.68 15.85
CA ALA A 324 5.07 -7.04 14.98
C ALA A 324 4.02 -7.89 15.70
N MET A 325 4.45 -8.91 16.45
CA MET A 325 3.54 -9.73 17.27
C MET A 325 2.74 -8.88 18.26
N LEU A 326 3.42 -7.96 18.94
CA LEU A 326 2.84 -7.12 19.98
C LEU A 326 1.88 -6.08 19.44
N LYS A 327 2.25 -5.39 18.36
CA LYS A 327 1.44 -4.34 17.75
C LYS A 327 0.22 -4.92 17.02
N TYR A 328 0.40 -6.06 16.38
CA TYR A 328 -0.61 -6.62 15.47
C TYR A 328 -1.32 -7.88 15.99
N GLY A 329 -1.04 -8.27 17.24
CA GLY A 329 -1.75 -9.35 17.94
C GLY A 329 -1.44 -10.75 17.39
N MET A 330 -0.22 -10.98 16.90
CA MET A 330 0.16 -12.28 16.32
C MET A 330 0.63 -13.23 17.44
N PRO A 331 0.03 -14.43 17.58
CA PRO A 331 0.25 -15.27 18.75
C PRO A 331 1.51 -16.15 18.69
N ASP A 332 2.06 -16.40 17.50
CA ASP A 332 3.16 -17.35 17.29
C ASP A 332 4.15 -16.79 16.27
N LEU A 333 5.43 -16.74 16.66
CA LEU A 333 6.51 -16.23 15.83
C LEU A 333 6.82 -17.14 14.63
N ARG A 334 6.63 -18.45 14.77
CA ARG A 334 7.03 -19.43 13.75
C ARG A 334 6.25 -19.24 12.44
N ALA A 335 5.00 -18.82 12.53
CA ALA A 335 4.13 -18.57 11.39
C ALA A 335 4.70 -17.53 10.39
N PHE A 336 5.60 -16.66 10.85
CA PHE A 336 6.25 -15.65 10.02
C PHE A 336 7.15 -16.28 8.94
N PHE A 337 7.64 -17.50 9.18
CA PHE A 337 8.62 -18.18 8.31
C PHE A 337 8.02 -19.38 7.56
N GLU A 338 6.76 -19.73 7.80
CA GLU A 338 6.07 -20.86 7.17
C GLU A 338 5.60 -20.57 5.73
N ALA A 339 5.60 -19.30 5.33
CA ALA A 339 5.11 -18.83 4.03
C ALA A 339 3.63 -19.21 3.73
N ASP A 340 2.77 -19.25 4.76
CA ASP A 340 1.33 -19.49 4.58
C ASP A 340 0.63 -18.25 3.99
N ILE A 341 0.12 -18.38 2.77
CA ILE A 341 -0.61 -17.32 2.08
C ILE A 341 -1.87 -16.88 2.84
N ARG A 342 -2.53 -17.77 3.58
CA ARG A 342 -3.73 -17.44 4.38
C ARG A 342 -3.35 -16.54 5.55
N TRP A 343 -2.23 -16.85 6.19
CA TRP A 343 -1.67 -16.03 7.26
C TRP A 343 -1.27 -14.65 6.73
N LEU A 344 -0.56 -14.61 5.59
CA LEU A 344 -0.17 -13.35 4.95
C LEU A 344 -1.38 -12.53 4.47
N LYS A 345 -2.45 -13.17 4.01
CA LYS A 345 -3.71 -12.48 3.66
C LYS A 345 -4.41 -11.86 4.87
N HIS A 346 -4.32 -12.51 6.03
CA HIS A 346 -4.96 -12.06 7.25
C HIS A 346 -4.16 -10.95 7.97
N TYR A 347 -2.84 -11.12 8.08
CA TYR A 347 -1.97 -10.23 8.83
C TYR A 347 -1.16 -9.25 7.97
N GLY A 348 -1.01 -9.51 6.68
CA GLY A 348 -0.23 -8.66 5.80
C GLY A 348 -0.93 -7.37 5.42
N PHE A 349 -0.14 -6.42 4.94
CA PHE A 349 -0.54 -5.03 4.67
C PHE A 349 -0.71 -4.79 3.17
N ARG A 350 -1.51 -3.81 2.76
CA ARG A 350 -1.62 -3.51 1.33
C ARG A 350 -0.35 -2.80 0.85
N PRO A 351 0.12 -3.06 -0.38
CA PRO A 351 1.34 -2.44 -0.89
C PRO A 351 1.32 -0.91 -0.99
N LEU A 352 0.13 -0.29 -0.97
CA LEU A 352 -0.02 1.17 -1.08
C LEU A 352 -0.29 1.84 0.28
N ASP A 353 -0.46 1.06 1.34
CA ASP A 353 -0.67 1.58 2.70
C ASP A 353 0.71 1.79 3.35
N ILE A 354 1.44 2.76 2.79
CA ILE A 354 2.80 3.08 3.19
C ILE A 354 2.77 3.80 4.54
N PRO A 355 3.50 3.33 5.56
CA PRO A 355 3.59 4.00 6.86
C PRO A 355 3.97 5.47 6.71
N SER A 356 3.26 6.35 7.41
CA SER A 356 3.63 7.76 7.49
C SER A 356 3.20 8.38 8.81
N LEU A 357 3.95 9.38 9.29
CA LEU A 357 3.57 10.10 10.51
C LEU A 357 2.27 10.90 10.38
N ILE A 358 1.80 11.17 9.15
CA ILE A 358 0.56 11.92 8.87
C ILE A 358 -0.64 10.98 8.71
N GLY A 359 -0.50 9.90 7.94
CA GLY A 359 -1.56 8.92 7.68
C GLY A 359 -1.72 7.89 8.79
N GLY A 360 -0.70 7.70 9.61
CA GLY A 360 -0.64 6.64 10.62
C GLY A 360 0.36 5.56 10.25
N MET A 361 0.76 4.79 11.26
CA MET A 361 1.75 3.72 11.14
C MET A 361 1.10 2.37 10.81
N SER A 362 -0.21 2.23 11.05
CA SER A 362 -0.92 0.93 11.01
C SER A 362 -2.06 0.84 9.98
N GLU A 363 -2.12 1.72 8.97
CA GLU A 363 -3.18 1.63 7.94
C GLU A 363 -3.16 0.26 7.23
N ARG A 364 -4.33 -0.35 6.99
CA ARG A 364 -4.53 -1.74 6.51
C ARG A 364 -5.63 -1.86 5.44
#